data_AF-A0AAU6XG20-F1
#
_entry.id   AF-A0AAU6XG20-F1
#
_cell.length_a   1.000
_cell.length_b   1.000
_cell.length_c   1.000
_cell.angle_alpha   90.00
_cell.angle_beta   90.00
_cell.angle_gamma   90.00
#
_symmetry.space_group_name_H-M   'P 1'
#
loop_
_entity.id
_entity.type
_entity.pdbx_description
1 polymer ?
#
loop_
_entity_poly.entity_id
_entity_poly.type
_entity_poly.pdbx_seq_one_letter_code
_entity_poly.pdbx_strand_id
1 'polypeptide(L)'
;MSTEEPVPAFAPAPGALLLCRAEPEAVAAVAPLLGERMPLVGAGEGWSALVPRGGPWREGGEPVDRVATGWAAALAVCAPWPVLALWWDADRAGYTLASGFRRPVGYVWLADGTPAGEDEAMRTFAARIGLDPVLDVQSLDRLTRPDPDPGQGAAAGAGAGAGAGVDARARLRGLLAVLTRAGITLPAGLAPGEDADHLGTAARALPGVRWTEAAGRRPTADESRLAAWMFWVGGPGARAPALAQTAAGLTLTAWGLRRHSGGWTTAGALLIAHGALGTAHGLTKRP
;
A
#
# COMPACT_ATOMS: atom_id res chain seq x y z
N MET A 1 -15.83 26.77 35.48
CA MET A 1 -15.88 26.47 34.04
C MET A 1 -14.76 25.50 33.75
N SER A 2 -15.07 24.21 33.79
CA SER A 2 -14.10 23.16 33.45
C SER A 2 -14.09 23.04 31.93
N THR A 3 -12.94 23.29 31.33
CA THR A 3 -12.67 23.03 29.92
C THR A 3 -12.62 21.51 29.77
N GLU A 4 -13.69 20.90 29.27
CA GLU A 4 -13.60 19.54 28.74
C GLU A 4 -12.64 19.59 27.55
N GLU A 5 -11.43 19.04 27.71
CA GLU A 5 -10.59 18.69 26.58
C GLU A 5 -11.37 17.69 25.72
N PRO A 6 -11.53 17.95 24.41
CA PRO A 6 -12.15 16.98 23.53
C PRO A 6 -11.30 15.72 23.55
N VAL A 7 -11.88 14.62 24.03
CA VAL A 7 -11.31 13.27 23.91
C VAL A 7 -10.98 13.08 22.43
N PRO A 8 -9.72 12.77 22.04
CA PRO A 8 -9.40 12.53 20.65
C PRO A 8 -10.27 11.36 20.19
N ALA A 9 -11.17 11.63 19.24
CA ALA A 9 -11.91 10.59 18.54
C ALA A 9 -10.86 9.60 18.03
N PHE A 10 -10.97 8.34 18.45
CA PHE A 10 -10.00 7.30 18.13
C PHE A 10 -9.80 7.26 16.61
N ALA A 11 -8.63 7.69 16.14
CA ALA A 11 -8.34 7.68 14.73
C ALA A 11 -8.43 6.23 14.23
N PRO A 12 -9.26 5.95 13.22
CA PRO A 12 -9.50 4.58 12.81
C PRO A 12 -8.20 3.95 12.31
N ALA A 13 -7.89 2.77 12.85
CA ALA A 13 -6.61 2.12 12.62
C ALA A 13 -6.45 1.61 11.18
N PRO A 14 -5.22 1.62 10.64
CA PRO A 14 -4.96 1.23 9.26
C PRO A 14 -5.15 -0.27 9.05
N GLY A 15 -5.65 -0.61 7.87
CA GLY A 15 -5.91 -2.00 7.46
C GLY A 15 -5.73 -2.19 5.96
N ALA A 16 -5.54 -3.45 5.56
CA ALA A 16 -5.43 -3.83 4.16
C ALA A 16 -5.92 -5.26 3.93
N LEU A 17 -6.28 -5.56 2.69
CA LEU A 17 -6.61 -6.90 2.19
C LEU A 17 -5.97 -7.09 0.82
N LEU A 18 -5.43 -8.28 0.54
CA LEU A 18 -4.94 -8.62 -0.81
C LEU A 18 -5.82 -9.70 -1.42
N LEU A 19 -6.54 -9.34 -2.48
CA LEU A 19 -7.41 -10.26 -3.22
C LEU A 19 -6.64 -10.79 -4.43
N CYS A 20 -6.45 -12.10 -4.46
CA CYS A 20 -5.68 -12.81 -5.47
C CYS A 20 -6.65 -13.59 -6.36
N ARG A 21 -6.56 -13.43 -7.69
CA ARG A 21 -7.40 -14.19 -8.64
C ARG A 21 -6.88 -15.61 -8.84
N ALA A 22 -6.81 -16.36 -7.75
CA ALA A 22 -6.36 -17.74 -7.71
C ALA A 22 -6.94 -18.46 -6.49
N GLU A 23 -6.95 -19.79 -6.57
CA GLU A 23 -7.28 -20.67 -5.46
C GLU A 23 -6.26 -20.55 -4.31
N PRO A 24 -6.67 -20.80 -3.05
CA PRO A 24 -5.81 -20.63 -1.88
C PRO A 24 -4.49 -21.41 -1.98
N GLU A 25 -4.48 -22.59 -2.58
CA GLU A 25 -3.29 -23.43 -2.74
C GLU A 25 -2.22 -22.74 -3.61
N ALA A 26 -2.64 -22.08 -4.69
CA ALA A 26 -1.72 -21.37 -5.58
C ALA A 26 -1.15 -20.11 -4.92
N VAL A 27 -1.97 -19.40 -4.13
CA VAL A 27 -1.52 -18.22 -3.37
C VAL A 27 -0.57 -18.61 -2.24
N ALA A 28 -0.85 -19.71 -1.54
CA ALA A 28 -0.01 -20.22 -0.46
C ALA A 28 1.42 -20.54 -0.90
N ALA A 29 1.63 -20.92 -2.17
CA ALA A 29 2.95 -21.21 -2.71
C ALA A 29 3.84 -19.96 -2.87
N VAL A 30 3.25 -18.79 -3.11
CA VAL A 30 3.99 -17.53 -3.37
C VAL A 30 3.99 -16.56 -2.20
N ALA A 31 2.96 -16.62 -1.35
CA ALA A 31 2.79 -15.70 -0.23
C ALA A 31 3.95 -15.66 0.80
N PRO A 32 4.72 -16.75 1.04
CA PRO A 32 5.89 -16.69 1.91
C PRO A 32 6.93 -15.65 1.48
N LEU A 33 6.98 -15.27 0.19
CA LEU A 33 7.89 -14.25 -0.33
C LEU A 33 7.65 -12.86 0.30
N LEU A 34 6.42 -12.59 0.77
CA LEU A 34 6.05 -11.34 1.42
C LEU A 34 6.70 -11.16 2.79
N GLY A 35 7.24 -12.24 3.37
CA GLY A 35 7.99 -12.20 4.63
C GLY A 35 7.12 -12.11 5.88
N GLU A 36 5.79 -12.28 5.76
CA GLU A 36 4.85 -12.23 6.88
C GLU A 36 3.88 -13.43 6.85
N ARG A 37 3.57 -13.96 8.05
CA ARG A 37 2.54 -15.00 8.22
C ARG A 37 1.15 -14.39 8.25
N MET A 38 0.40 -14.59 7.17
CA MET A 38 -0.92 -14.02 6.96
C MET A 38 -1.96 -15.16 6.91
N PRO A 39 -3.16 -14.99 7.49
CA PRO A 39 -4.31 -15.82 7.17
C PRO A 39 -4.63 -15.71 5.67
N LEU A 40 -4.96 -16.85 5.08
CA LEU A 40 -5.38 -17.03 3.70
C LEU A 40 -6.71 -17.77 3.67
N VAL A 41 -7.71 -17.17 3.03
CA VAL A 41 -9.07 -17.71 2.93
C VAL A 41 -9.59 -17.59 1.50
N GLY A 42 -10.58 -18.40 1.14
CA GLY A 42 -11.32 -18.20 -0.11
C GLY A 42 -12.09 -16.87 -0.08
N ALA A 43 -12.20 -16.22 -1.23
CA ALA A 43 -12.84 -14.92 -1.40
C ALA A 43 -13.82 -14.93 -2.60
N GLY A 44 -14.52 -16.04 -2.81
CA GLY A 44 -15.43 -16.26 -3.92
C GLY A 44 -14.84 -17.13 -5.03
N GLU A 45 -15.50 -17.19 -6.18
CA GLU A 45 -15.17 -18.12 -7.27
C GLU A 45 -13.85 -17.72 -7.95
N GLY A 46 -12.81 -18.55 -7.80
CA GLY A 46 -11.48 -18.27 -8.36
C GLY A 46 -10.72 -17.13 -7.66
N TRP A 47 -11.13 -16.77 -6.44
CA TRP A 47 -10.53 -15.70 -5.65
C TRP A 47 -10.13 -16.16 -4.25
N SER A 48 -9.02 -15.63 -3.76
CA SER A 48 -8.57 -15.80 -2.38
C SER A 48 -8.20 -14.46 -1.76
N ALA A 49 -8.35 -14.35 -0.44
CA ALA A 49 -7.96 -13.17 0.34
C ALA A 49 -6.82 -13.52 1.29
N LEU A 50 -5.74 -12.74 1.22
CA LEU A 50 -4.72 -12.65 2.26
C LEU A 50 -5.05 -11.48 3.19
N VAL A 51 -4.89 -11.72 4.48
CA VAL A 51 -5.16 -10.74 5.54
C VAL A 51 -3.86 -10.37 6.23
N PRO A 52 -3.20 -9.27 5.86
CA PRO A 52 -1.98 -8.86 6.54
C PRO A 52 -2.23 -8.46 8.00
N ARG A 53 -1.29 -8.78 8.89
CA ARG A 53 -1.31 -8.29 10.28
C ARG A 53 -0.81 -6.85 10.37
N GLY A 54 -0.06 -6.42 9.37
CA GLY A 54 0.36 -5.03 9.19
C GLY A 54 1.64 -4.66 9.90
N GLY A 55 2.53 -5.63 10.17
CA GLY A 55 3.83 -5.35 10.81
C GLY A 55 4.57 -4.14 10.21
N PRO A 56 4.73 -4.04 8.87
CA PRO A 56 5.46 -2.93 8.26
C PRO A 56 4.86 -1.53 8.50
N TRP A 57 3.52 -1.37 8.51
CA TRP A 57 2.91 -0.05 8.76
C TRP A 57 2.63 0.23 10.23
N ARG A 58 2.45 -0.81 11.05
CA ARG A 58 2.23 -0.66 12.50
C ARG A 58 3.52 -0.39 13.26
N GLU A 59 4.59 -1.08 12.88
CA GLU A 59 5.88 -1.03 13.60
C GLU A 59 6.95 -0.28 12.80
N GLY A 60 6.90 -0.37 11.46
CA GLY A 60 7.89 0.23 10.56
C GLY A 60 7.61 1.68 10.17
N GLY A 61 6.40 2.20 10.46
CA GLY A 61 5.99 3.56 10.10
C GLY A 61 5.83 3.79 8.60
N GLU A 62 5.80 2.72 7.79
CA GLU A 62 5.52 2.84 6.37
C GLU A 62 4.02 3.09 6.13
N PRO A 63 3.64 3.97 5.18
CA PRO A 63 2.24 4.16 4.81
C PRO A 63 1.60 2.86 4.31
N VAL A 64 0.37 2.57 4.75
CA VAL A 64 -0.34 1.33 4.41
C VAL A 64 -0.50 1.17 2.89
N ASP A 65 -0.72 2.26 2.16
CA ASP A 65 -0.88 2.26 0.70
C ASP A 65 0.39 1.78 -0.02
N ARG A 66 1.55 2.21 0.47
CA ARG A 66 2.85 1.80 -0.08
C ARG A 66 3.10 0.32 0.15
N VAL A 67 2.87 -0.16 1.37
CA VAL A 67 3.11 -1.58 1.72
C VAL A 67 2.16 -2.49 0.95
N ALA A 68 0.86 -2.17 0.95
CA ALA A 68 -0.15 -2.96 0.26
C ALA A 68 0.11 -3.02 -1.26
N THR A 69 0.50 -1.89 -1.86
CA THR A 69 0.90 -1.82 -3.28
C THR A 69 2.14 -2.68 -3.56
N GLY A 70 3.16 -2.60 -2.69
CA GLY A 70 4.38 -3.39 -2.81
C GLY A 70 4.12 -4.89 -2.75
N TRP A 71 3.27 -5.34 -1.83
CA TRP A 71 2.88 -6.75 -1.74
C TRP A 71 2.05 -7.22 -2.93
N ALA A 72 1.09 -6.41 -3.41
CA ALA A 72 0.33 -6.75 -4.61
C ALA A 72 1.25 -6.88 -5.84
N ALA A 73 2.20 -5.96 -6.01
CA ALA A 73 3.19 -6.05 -7.08
C ALA A 73 4.09 -7.29 -6.96
N ALA A 74 4.58 -7.59 -5.76
CA ALA A 74 5.42 -8.76 -5.52
C ALA A 74 4.69 -10.08 -5.86
N LEU A 75 3.44 -10.24 -5.41
CA LEU A 75 2.62 -11.41 -5.76
C LEU A 75 2.35 -11.48 -7.26
N ALA A 76 1.95 -10.35 -7.87
CA ALA A 76 1.58 -10.27 -9.28
C ALA A 76 2.76 -10.56 -10.22
N VAL A 77 4.01 -10.27 -9.82
CA VAL A 77 5.20 -10.59 -10.61
C VAL A 77 5.55 -12.08 -10.50
N CYS A 78 5.30 -12.69 -9.35
CA CYS A 78 5.61 -14.10 -9.09
C CYS A 78 4.54 -15.07 -9.60
N ALA A 79 3.42 -14.58 -10.12
CA ALA A 79 2.29 -15.41 -10.52
C ALA A 79 1.55 -14.86 -11.76
N PRO A 80 0.85 -15.70 -12.54
CA PRO A 80 0.18 -15.27 -13.77
C PRO A 80 -1.15 -14.54 -13.54
N TRP A 81 -1.63 -14.45 -12.29
CA TRP A 81 -2.93 -13.88 -11.93
C TRP A 81 -2.81 -12.47 -11.35
N PRO A 82 -3.83 -11.61 -11.54
CA PRO A 82 -3.86 -10.27 -10.96
C PRO A 82 -4.07 -10.28 -9.44
N VAL A 83 -3.58 -9.23 -8.79
CA VAL A 83 -3.72 -8.98 -7.35
C VAL A 83 -4.30 -7.61 -7.10
N LEU A 84 -5.40 -7.56 -6.36
CA LEU A 84 -6.05 -6.34 -5.93
C LEU A 84 -5.75 -6.09 -4.45
N ALA A 85 -4.92 -5.09 -4.16
CA ALA A 85 -4.76 -4.57 -2.82
C ALA A 85 -5.89 -3.57 -2.51
N LEU A 86 -6.59 -3.79 -1.40
CA LEU A 86 -7.48 -2.80 -0.77
C LEU A 86 -6.78 -2.29 0.48
N TRP A 87 -6.84 -0.98 0.74
CA TRP A 87 -6.19 -0.38 1.90
C TRP A 87 -6.97 0.83 2.42
N TRP A 88 -6.81 1.11 3.71
CA TRP A 88 -7.39 2.28 4.36
C TRP A 88 -6.57 2.69 5.58
N ASP A 89 -6.59 3.98 5.87
CA ASP A 89 -6.02 4.59 7.06
C ASP A 89 -6.99 5.66 7.61
N ALA A 90 -6.51 6.54 8.50
CA ALA A 90 -7.32 7.61 9.07
C ALA A 90 -7.73 8.65 8.02
N ASP A 91 -6.90 8.86 7.00
CA ASP A 91 -6.99 10.00 6.09
C ASP A 91 -7.51 9.60 4.70
N ARG A 92 -7.35 8.33 4.31
CA ARG A 92 -7.57 7.86 2.94
C ARG A 92 -8.01 6.39 2.91
N ALA A 93 -8.68 6.03 1.83
CA ALA A 93 -8.88 4.63 1.45
C ALA A 93 -8.72 4.47 -0.05
N GLY A 94 -8.33 3.29 -0.50
CA GLY A 94 -8.12 3.08 -1.92
C GLY A 94 -7.85 1.63 -2.28
N TYR A 95 -7.53 1.46 -3.55
CA TYR A 95 -7.11 0.17 -4.07
C TYR A 95 -5.95 0.29 -5.06
N THR A 96 -5.29 -0.83 -5.31
CA THR A 96 -4.31 -0.98 -6.40
C THR A 96 -4.38 -2.37 -6.99
N LEU A 97 -4.56 -2.45 -8.31
CA LEU A 97 -4.55 -3.66 -9.11
C LEU A 97 -3.18 -3.82 -9.78
N ALA A 98 -2.46 -4.88 -9.41
CA ALA A 98 -1.20 -5.31 -10.03
C ALA A 98 -1.42 -6.58 -10.87
N SER A 99 -0.68 -6.72 -11.97
CA SER A 99 -0.73 -7.90 -12.85
C SER A 99 0.58 -8.04 -13.62
N GLY A 100 1.40 -9.03 -13.27
CA GLY A 100 2.72 -9.23 -13.88
C GLY A 100 3.57 -7.95 -13.85
N PHE A 101 4.14 -7.61 -15.00
CA PHE A 101 4.94 -6.41 -15.22
C PHE A 101 4.14 -5.21 -15.76
N ARG A 102 2.80 -5.29 -15.79
CA ARG A 102 1.98 -4.16 -16.24
C ARG A 102 1.99 -3.05 -15.20
N ARG A 103 1.91 -1.79 -15.66
CA ARG A 103 1.75 -0.63 -14.77
C ARG A 103 0.54 -0.87 -13.85
N PRO A 104 0.71 -0.82 -12.51
CA PRO A 104 -0.41 -0.93 -11.58
C PRO A 104 -1.44 0.17 -11.82
N VAL A 105 -2.70 -0.14 -11.55
CA VAL A 105 -3.82 0.81 -11.67
C VAL A 105 -4.49 0.91 -10.31
N GLY A 106 -4.67 2.12 -9.80
CA GLY A 106 -5.26 2.33 -8.48
C GLY A 106 -6.12 3.58 -8.45
N TYR A 107 -6.95 3.65 -7.43
CA TYR A 107 -7.81 4.81 -7.15
C TYR A 107 -7.83 5.07 -5.64
N VAL A 108 -7.96 6.34 -5.27
CA VAL A 108 -7.90 6.79 -3.88
C VAL A 108 -9.04 7.75 -3.59
N TRP A 109 -9.62 7.61 -2.41
CA TRP A 109 -10.55 8.54 -1.80
C TRP A 109 -9.93 9.12 -0.53
N LEU A 110 -10.11 10.41 -0.30
CA LEU A 110 -9.82 11.03 1.00
C LEU A 110 -10.86 10.59 2.04
N ALA A 111 -10.60 10.85 3.33
CA ALA A 111 -11.40 10.37 4.45
C ALA A 111 -12.89 10.72 4.31
N ASP A 112 -13.19 11.92 3.82
CA ASP A 112 -14.54 12.44 3.54
C ASP A 112 -15.21 11.80 2.30
N GLY A 113 -14.52 10.89 1.61
CA GLY A 113 -14.96 10.28 0.37
C GLY A 113 -14.58 11.06 -0.89
N THR A 114 -13.89 12.20 -0.76
CA THR A 114 -13.52 13.01 -1.92
C THR A 114 -12.64 12.20 -2.87
N PRO A 115 -13.04 12.07 -4.15
CA PRO A 115 -12.24 11.37 -5.16
C PRO A 115 -10.90 12.08 -5.38
N ALA A 116 -9.80 11.35 -5.25
CA ALA A 116 -8.44 11.85 -5.46
C ALA A 116 -7.68 11.10 -6.58
N GLY A 117 -8.35 10.20 -7.30
CA GLY A 117 -7.81 9.44 -8.42
C GLY A 117 -8.33 9.91 -9.78
N GLU A 118 -7.66 9.48 -10.86
CA GLU A 118 -8.08 9.75 -12.23
C GLU A 118 -9.22 8.80 -12.66
N ASP A 119 -10.28 9.32 -13.26
CA ASP A 119 -11.44 8.51 -13.71
C ASP A 119 -11.05 7.45 -14.76
N GLU A 120 -10.02 7.70 -15.57
CA GLU A 120 -9.49 6.72 -16.53
C GLU A 120 -8.95 5.45 -15.84
N ALA A 121 -8.47 5.57 -14.59
CA ALA A 121 -8.03 4.44 -13.79
C ALA A 121 -9.19 3.47 -13.53
N MET A 122 -10.41 3.98 -13.36
CA MET A 122 -11.59 3.17 -13.07
C MET A 122 -12.02 2.32 -14.28
N ARG A 123 -12.02 2.91 -15.47
CA ARG A 123 -12.27 2.19 -16.74
C ARG A 123 -11.21 1.14 -17.02
N THR A 124 -9.94 1.49 -16.82
CA THR A 124 -8.82 0.54 -17.00
C THR A 124 -8.91 -0.62 -16.00
N PHE A 125 -9.29 -0.32 -14.75
CA PHE A 125 -9.50 -1.32 -13.71
C PHE A 125 -10.62 -2.30 -14.09
N ALA A 126 -11.79 -1.79 -14.51
CA ALA A 126 -12.92 -2.61 -14.93
C ALA A 126 -12.54 -3.58 -16.06
N ALA A 127 -11.86 -3.08 -17.09
CA ALA A 127 -11.39 -3.89 -18.21
C ALA A 127 -10.43 -5.00 -17.79
N ARG A 128 -9.51 -4.73 -16.84
CA ARG A 128 -8.51 -5.72 -16.38
C ARG A 128 -9.08 -6.79 -15.47
N ILE A 129 -10.09 -6.45 -14.68
CA ILE A 129 -10.70 -7.40 -13.75
C ILE A 129 -11.79 -8.24 -14.44
N GLY A 130 -12.32 -7.76 -15.58
CA GLY A 130 -13.33 -8.45 -16.39
C GLY A 130 -14.77 -8.05 -16.02
N LEU A 131 -14.96 -6.80 -15.57
CA LEU A 131 -16.29 -6.24 -15.33
C LEU A 131 -16.95 -5.81 -16.65
N ASP A 132 -18.29 -5.74 -16.65
CA ASP A 132 -19.05 -5.29 -17.81
C ASP A 132 -18.70 -3.83 -18.17
N PRO A 133 -18.35 -3.56 -19.44
CA PRO A 133 -17.87 -2.24 -19.84
C PRO A 133 -18.96 -1.14 -19.81
N VAL A 134 -20.23 -1.50 -19.60
CA VAL A 134 -21.35 -0.55 -19.59
C VAL A 134 -21.95 -0.45 -18.18
N LEU A 135 -22.53 -1.52 -17.65
CA LEU A 135 -23.29 -1.50 -16.39
C LEU A 135 -22.38 -1.39 -15.17
N ASP A 136 -21.27 -2.10 -15.18
CA ASP A 136 -20.36 -2.11 -14.04
C ASP A 136 -19.49 -0.86 -14.02
N VAL A 137 -19.02 -0.42 -15.20
CA VAL A 137 -18.32 0.88 -15.33
C VAL A 137 -19.21 2.03 -14.86
N GLN A 138 -20.49 2.07 -15.24
CA GLN A 138 -21.42 3.09 -14.73
C GLN A 138 -21.57 3.06 -13.20
N SER A 139 -21.53 1.87 -12.60
CA SER A 139 -21.61 1.72 -11.15
C SER A 139 -20.32 2.21 -10.47
N LEU A 140 -19.17 1.97 -11.08
CA LEU A 140 -17.87 2.48 -10.62
C LEU A 140 -17.75 4.01 -10.80
N ASP A 141 -18.23 4.57 -11.91
CA ASP A 141 -18.23 6.02 -12.16
C ASP A 141 -19.08 6.79 -11.14
N ARG A 142 -20.05 6.14 -10.48
CA ARG A 142 -20.79 6.77 -9.37
C ARG A 142 -19.90 6.91 -8.13
N LEU A 143 -18.94 6.01 -7.92
CA LEU A 143 -18.00 6.06 -6.79
C LEU A 143 -16.93 7.13 -6.97
N THR A 144 -16.73 7.67 -8.18
CA THR A 144 -15.79 8.77 -8.45
C THR A 144 -16.45 10.15 -8.42
N ARG A 145 -17.77 10.22 -8.28
CA ARG A 145 -18.47 11.51 -8.17
C ARG A 145 -18.40 12.06 -6.75
N PRO A 146 -18.14 13.37 -6.58
CA PRO A 146 -18.37 14.04 -5.30
C PRO A 146 -19.81 13.84 -4.85
N ASP A 147 -20.03 13.73 -3.54
CA ASP A 147 -21.39 13.72 -3.01
C ASP A 147 -22.05 15.09 -3.25
N PRO A 148 -23.37 15.12 -3.52
CA PRO A 148 -24.08 16.38 -3.68
C PRO A 148 -23.98 17.17 -2.38
N ASP A 149 -23.71 18.48 -2.50
CA ASP A 149 -23.63 19.36 -1.35
C ASP A 149 -24.91 19.24 -0.50
N PRO A 150 -24.81 19.01 0.82
CA PRO A 150 -25.97 18.87 1.70
C PRO A 150 -26.89 20.12 1.67
N GLY A 151 -26.42 21.25 1.14
CA GLY A 151 -27.18 22.49 0.96
C GLY A 151 -28.07 22.59 -0.28
N GLN A 152 -28.06 21.63 -1.21
CA GLN A 152 -28.87 21.71 -2.44
C GLN A 152 -30.25 21.01 -2.33
N GLY A 153 -30.62 20.50 -1.16
CA GLY A 153 -31.92 19.85 -0.92
C GLY A 153 -32.60 20.10 0.43
N ALA A 154 -31.96 20.78 1.38
CA ALA A 154 -32.56 21.04 2.70
C ALA A 154 -32.58 22.54 3.01
N ALA A 155 -33.75 23.14 2.87
CA ALA A 155 -34.04 24.43 3.48
C ALA A 155 -33.97 24.29 5.03
N ALA A 156 -33.11 25.12 5.63
CA ALA A 156 -33.10 25.57 7.02
C ALA A 156 -33.12 24.52 8.15
N GLY A 157 -32.01 24.46 8.90
CA GLY A 157 -32.06 24.22 10.35
C GLY A 157 -31.01 23.27 10.92
N ALA A 158 -30.14 23.84 11.75
CA ALA A 158 -29.37 23.22 12.85
C ALA A 158 -28.07 22.46 12.53
N GLY A 159 -26.98 23.04 13.04
CA GLY A 159 -25.95 22.32 13.81
C GLY A 159 -24.84 21.66 13.01
N ALA A 160 -23.60 22.12 13.21
CA ALA A 160 -22.38 21.52 12.71
C ALA A 160 -22.25 20.05 13.17
N GLY A 161 -22.67 19.12 12.31
CA GLY A 161 -22.20 17.75 12.28
C GLY A 161 -21.35 17.58 11.02
N ALA A 162 -20.22 16.88 11.14
CA ALA A 162 -19.39 16.47 10.01
C ALA A 162 -20.30 15.98 8.86
N GLY A 163 -20.10 16.52 7.66
CA GLY A 163 -21.00 16.33 6.53
C GLY A 163 -21.36 14.85 6.36
N ALA A 164 -22.65 14.57 6.24
CA ALA A 164 -23.21 13.23 6.03
C ALA A 164 -22.93 12.70 4.60
N GLY A 165 -21.72 12.95 4.09
CA GLY A 165 -21.21 12.41 2.85
C GLY A 165 -20.81 10.95 3.01
N VAL A 166 -20.66 10.26 1.88
CA VAL A 166 -20.22 8.88 1.81
C VAL A 166 -18.71 8.86 1.99
N ASP A 167 -18.25 8.48 3.19
CA ASP A 167 -16.84 8.41 3.55
C ASP A 167 -16.01 7.43 2.68
N ALA A 168 -14.68 7.53 2.78
CA ALA A 168 -13.76 6.69 2.00
C ALA A 168 -14.04 5.18 2.15
N ARG A 169 -14.42 4.75 3.36
CA ARG A 169 -14.68 3.34 3.68
C ARG A 169 -15.97 2.86 3.04
N ALA A 170 -17.01 3.69 3.04
CA ALA A 170 -18.27 3.41 2.38
C ALA A 170 -18.07 3.31 0.86
N ARG A 171 -17.21 4.14 0.26
CA ARG A 171 -16.84 4.01 -1.16
C ARG A 171 -16.09 2.71 -1.46
N LEU A 172 -15.17 2.31 -0.59
CA LEU A 172 -14.46 1.03 -0.72
C LEU A 172 -15.40 -0.19 -0.56
N ARG A 173 -16.42 -0.11 0.30
CA ARG A 173 -17.50 -1.11 0.38
C ARG A 173 -18.38 -1.11 -0.87
N GLY A 174 -18.66 0.07 -1.44
CA GLY A 174 -19.33 0.21 -2.73
C GLY A 174 -18.55 -0.46 -3.86
N LEU A 175 -17.23 -0.31 -3.89
CA LEU A 175 -16.35 -1.01 -4.83
C LEU A 175 -16.48 -2.53 -4.68
N LEU A 176 -16.42 -3.04 -3.45
CA LEU A 176 -16.60 -4.48 -3.19
C LEU A 176 -17.96 -4.99 -3.65
N ALA A 177 -19.02 -4.21 -3.48
CA ALA A 177 -20.35 -4.57 -3.95
C ALA A 177 -20.41 -4.68 -5.49
N VAL A 178 -19.63 -3.90 -6.23
CA VAL A 178 -19.49 -4.06 -7.70
C VAL A 178 -18.66 -5.31 -8.02
N LEU A 179 -17.59 -5.56 -7.25
CA LEU A 179 -16.69 -6.69 -7.48
C LEU A 179 -17.30 -8.07 -7.26
N THR A 180 -18.46 -8.16 -6.59
CA THR A 180 -19.22 -9.42 -6.54
C THR A 180 -19.61 -9.93 -7.93
N ARG A 181 -19.78 -9.03 -8.90
CA ARG A 181 -20.06 -9.37 -10.30
C ARG A 181 -18.86 -9.99 -11.01
N ALA A 182 -17.65 -9.77 -10.49
CA ALA A 182 -16.42 -10.43 -10.93
C ALA A 182 -16.08 -11.69 -10.12
N GLY A 183 -17.02 -12.20 -9.31
CA GLY A 183 -16.87 -13.41 -8.50
C GLY A 183 -16.28 -13.19 -7.11
N ILE A 184 -15.93 -11.95 -6.72
CA ILE A 184 -15.34 -11.65 -5.41
C ILE A 184 -16.43 -11.62 -4.34
N THR A 185 -16.37 -12.54 -3.38
CA THR A 185 -17.24 -12.57 -2.21
C THR A 185 -16.39 -12.69 -0.94
N LEU A 186 -16.29 -11.61 -0.18
CA LEU A 186 -15.53 -11.62 1.06
C LEU A 186 -16.29 -12.34 2.18
N PRO A 187 -15.61 -13.23 2.94
CA PRO A 187 -16.18 -13.78 4.16
C PRO A 187 -16.57 -12.69 5.17
N ALA A 188 -17.58 -12.99 5.99
CA ALA A 188 -18.03 -12.10 7.05
C ALA A 188 -16.86 -11.74 8.00
N GLY A 189 -16.79 -10.47 8.39
CA GLY A 189 -15.72 -9.93 9.23
C GLY A 189 -14.47 -9.45 8.49
N LEU A 190 -14.36 -9.67 7.17
CA LEU A 190 -13.29 -9.11 6.33
C LEU A 190 -13.75 -7.85 5.57
N ALA A 191 -14.41 -6.93 6.27
CA ALA A 191 -14.92 -5.70 5.66
C ALA A 191 -13.86 -4.58 5.67
N PRO A 192 -13.84 -3.72 4.63
CA PRO A 192 -13.05 -2.50 4.70
C PRO A 192 -13.45 -1.62 5.86
N GLY A 193 -12.45 -0.99 6.47
CA GLY A 193 -12.62 -0.08 7.61
C GLY A 193 -12.31 -0.71 8.97
N GLU A 194 -12.24 -2.04 9.06
CA GLU A 194 -11.78 -2.74 10.25
C GLU A 194 -10.26 -2.59 10.43
N ASP A 195 -9.79 -2.61 11.67
CA ASP A 195 -8.35 -2.60 11.94
C ASP A 195 -7.71 -3.97 11.63
N ALA A 196 -6.39 -3.97 11.43
CA ALA A 196 -5.65 -5.18 11.06
C ALA A 196 -5.74 -6.32 12.11
N ASP A 197 -5.91 -6.01 13.40
CA ASP A 197 -6.08 -7.03 14.44
C ASP A 197 -7.47 -7.65 14.39
N HIS A 198 -8.50 -6.84 14.16
CA HIS A 198 -9.87 -7.31 14.01
C HIS A 198 -10.00 -8.17 12.74
N LEU A 199 -9.47 -7.70 11.61
CA LEU A 199 -9.40 -8.49 10.38
C LEU A 199 -8.66 -9.81 10.59
N GLY A 200 -7.49 -9.76 11.25
CA GLY A 200 -6.71 -10.97 11.54
C GLY A 200 -7.45 -11.93 12.47
N THR A 201 -8.25 -11.43 13.41
CA THR A 201 -9.05 -12.24 14.32
C THR A 201 -10.25 -12.86 13.61
N ALA A 202 -10.97 -12.08 12.80
CA ALA A 202 -12.05 -12.58 11.98
C ALA A 202 -11.56 -13.66 11.02
N ALA A 203 -10.44 -13.42 10.32
CA ALA A 203 -9.85 -14.38 9.39
C ALA A 203 -9.50 -15.72 10.04
N ARG A 204 -8.97 -15.69 11.28
CA ARG A 204 -8.62 -16.88 12.06
C ARG A 204 -9.83 -17.72 12.45
N ALA A 205 -10.98 -17.10 12.62
CA ALA A 205 -12.21 -17.78 13.00
C ALA A 205 -12.93 -18.43 11.81
N LEU A 206 -12.50 -18.14 10.58
CA LEU A 206 -13.15 -18.66 9.38
C LEU A 206 -12.82 -20.14 9.14
N PRO A 207 -13.81 -20.94 8.68
CA PRO A 207 -13.56 -22.31 8.28
C PRO A 207 -12.64 -22.37 7.07
N GLY A 208 -11.70 -23.31 7.06
CA GLY A 208 -10.77 -23.49 5.94
C GLY A 208 -9.63 -22.46 5.87
N VAL A 209 -9.42 -21.67 6.94
CA VAL A 209 -8.28 -20.75 7.01
C VAL A 209 -6.96 -21.52 6.88
N ARG A 210 -6.14 -21.08 5.93
CA ARG A 210 -4.74 -21.50 5.78
C ARG A 210 -3.86 -20.40 6.31
N TRP A 211 -2.67 -20.77 6.78
CA TRP A 211 -1.64 -19.80 7.14
C TRP A 211 -0.56 -19.85 6.09
N THR A 212 -0.14 -18.68 5.60
CA THR A 212 1.07 -18.60 4.79
C THR A 212 2.26 -18.99 5.66
N GLU A 213 3.16 -19.78 5.11
CA GLU A 213 4.43 -20.01 5.79
C GLU A 213 5.20 -18.69 5.86
N ALA A 214 5.88 -18.44 6.98
CA ALA A 214 6.94 -17.43 6.94
C ALA A 214 8.00 -18.02 6.02
N ALA A 215 8.57 -17.21 5.11
CA ALA A 215 9.82 -17.63 4.47
C ALA A 215 10.76 -18.14 5.56
N GLY A 216 11.11 -19.43 5.51
CA GLY A 216 12.14 -19.99 6.37
C GLY A 216 13.36 -19.09 6.31
N ARG A 217 14.04 -18.90 7.46
CA ARG A 217 15.14 -17.96 7.66
C ARG A 217 15.98 -17.82 6.38
N ARG A 218 15.84 -16.69 5.67
CA ARG A 218 16.62 -16.44 4.45
C ARG A 218 18.10 -16.54 4.81
N PRO A 219 18.95 -17.18 3.98
CA PRO A 219 20.38 -16.87 4.02
C PRO A 219 20.50 -15.35 3.91
N THR A 220 21.36 -14.77 4.75
CA THR A 220 21.59 -13.33 4.79
C THR A 220 21.87 -12.81 3.38
N ALA A 221 21.38 -11.62 3.06
CA ALA A 221 21.42 -10.98 1.73
C ALA A 221 22.81 -10.79 1.10
N ASP A 222 23.85 -11.36 1.70
CA ASP A 222 25.25 -11.36 1.26
C ASP A 222 25.51 -12.38 0.13
N GLU A 223 24.65 -13.40 -0.05
CA GLU A 223 24.92 -14.51 -0.98
C GLU A 223 24.15 -14.46 -2.31
N SER A 224 23.21 -13.52 -2.52
CA SER A 224 22.42 -13.48 -3.75
C SER A 224 22.88 -12.39 -4.72
N ARG A 225 23.33 -12.80 -5.92
CA ARG A 225 23.66 -11.92 -7.05
C ARG A 225 22.52 -10.99 -7.51
N LEU A 226 21.31 -11.15 -6.97
CA LEU A 226 20.14 -10.30 -7.22
C LEU A 226 20.02 -9.11 -6.23
N ALA A 227 20.81 -9.08 -5.15
CA ALA A 227 20.82 -7.96 -4.21
C ALA A 227 21.29 -6.64 -4.85
N ALA A 228 22.08 -6.72 -5.92
CA ALA A 228 22.54 -5.56 -6.69
C ALA A 228 21.43 -4.88 -7.52
N TRP A 229 20.27 -5.53 -7.72
CA TRP A 229 19.21 -5.00 -8.60
C TRP A 229 17.98 -4.45 -7.87
N MET A 230 17.84 -4.71 -6.56
CA MET A 230 16.73 -4.17 -5.75
C MET A 230 17.10 -2.83 -5.10
N PHE A 231 17.21 -1.78 -5.91
CA PHE A 231 17.48 -0.41 -5.44
C PHE A 231 16.27 0.26 -4.73
N TRP A 232 15.09 -0.35 -4.78
CA TRP A 232 13.84 0.23 -4.25
C TRP A 232 13.44 -0.26 -2.85
N VAL A 233 14.23 -1.12 -2.20
CA VAL A 233 13.99 -1.50 -0.81
C VAL A 233 15.00 -0.78 0.06
N GLY A 234 14.52 0.23 0.79
CA GLY A 234 15.27 0.89 1.86
C GLY A 234 15.57 -0.07 3.00
N GLY A 235 16.52 -0.98 2.77
CA GLY A 235 17.10 -1.84 3.77
C GLY A 235 18.46 -1.31 4.25
N PRO A 236 19.03 -1.90 5.31
CA PRO A 236 20.33 -1.53 5.88
C PRO A 236 21.54 -1.64 4.92
N GLY A 237 21.32 -2.02 3.66
CA GLY A 237 22.28 -1.95 2.55
C GLY A 237 22.61 -0.54 2.05
N ALA A 238 22.00 0.52 2.58
CA ALA A 238 22.31 1.91 2.22
C ALA A 238 23.74 2.38 2.58
N ARG A 239 24.53 1.57 3.30
CA ARG A 239 25.91 1.92 3.68
C ARG A 239 26.94 1.66 2.57
N ALA A 240 26.70 0.67 1.71
CA ALA A 240 27.60 0.34 0.60
C ALA A 240 27.67 1.43 -0.50
N PRO A 241 26.54 2.00 -0.99
CA PRO A 241 26.60 3.08 -1.96
C PRO A 241 27.15 4.37 -1.35
N ALA A 242 26.90 4.64 -0.06
CA ALA A 242 27.43 5.82 0.63
C ALA A 242 28.97 5.80 0.72
N LEU A 243 29.58 4.63 0.95
CA LEU A 243 31.04 4.44 0.94
C LEU A 243 31.64 4.50 -0.47
N ALA A 244 30.96 3.90 -1.45
CA ALA A 244 31.38 3.99 -2.85
C ALA A 244 31.33 5.44 -3.38
N GLN A 245 30.31 6.20 -2.98
CA GLN A 245 30.12 7.58 -3.39
C GLN A 245 31.09 8.54 -2.69
N THR A 246 31.48 8.28 -1.43
CA THR A 246 32.57 9.02 -0.76
C THR A 246 33.93 8.70 -1.35
N ALA A 247 34.22 7.45 -1.72
CA ALA A 247 35.46 7.08 -2.42
C ALA A 247 35.57 7.71 -3.82
N ALA A 248 34.46 7.76 -4.56
CA ALA A 248 34.36 8.46 -5.84
C ALA A 248 34.51 9.99 -5.69
N GLY A 249 33.91 10.58 -4.65
CA GLY A 249 34.07 12.01 -4.34
C GLY A 249 35.51 12.38 -3.98
N LEU A 250 36.19 11.56 -3.17
CA LEU A 250 37.60 11.74 -2.81
C LEU A 250 38.54 11.66 -4.01
N THR A 251 38.33 10.70 -4.92
CA THR A 251 39.16 10.57 -6.14
C THR A 251 38.95 11.73 -7.10
N LEU A 252 37.72 12.19 -7.30
CA LEU A 252 37.41 13.37 -8.12
C LEU A 252 38.00 14.66 -7.53
N THR A 253 37.96 14.83 -6.20
CA THR A 253 38.52 16.00 -5.53
C THR A 253 40.05 16.02 -5.61
N ALA A 254 40.71 14.88 -5.42
CA ALA A 254 42.15 14.73 -5.58
C ALA A 254 42.61 14.96 -7.03
N TRP A 255 41.81 14.52 -8.01
CA TRP A 255 42.07 14.76 -9.43
C TRP A 255 41.88 16.24 -9.82
N GLY A 256 40.83 16.90 -9.31
CA GLY A 256 40.59 18.33 -9.48
C GLY A 256 41.70 19.20 -8.89
N LEU A 257 42.23 18.84 -7.72
CA LEU A 257 43.40 19.51 -7.12
C LEU A 257 44.65 19.33 -7.99
N ARG A 258 44.89 18.12 -8.52
CA ARG A 258 46.04 17.82 -9.39
C ARG A 258 46.02 18.54 -10.74
N ARG A 259 44.84 18.93 -11.22
CA ARG A 259 44.63 19.61 -12.51
C ARG A 259 44.35 21.11 -12.39
N HIS A 260 44.42 21.68 -11.17
CA HIS A 260 44.14 23.10 -10.87
C HIS A 260 42.78 23.61 -11.42
N SER A 261 41.72 22.80 -11.35
CA SER A 261 40.40 23.17 -11.88
C SER A 261 39.37 23.33 -10.75
N GLY A 262 39.01 24.58 -10.43
CA GLY A 262 38.13 24.93 -9.31
C GLY A 262 36.68 24.43 -9.40
N GLY A 263 36.21 24.04 -10.58
CA GLY A 263 34.87 23.48 -10.77
C GLY A 263 34.73 22.01 -10.33
N TRP A 264 35.81 21.23 -10.47
CA TRP A 264 35.80 19.81 -10.10
C TRP A 264 35.99 19.61 -8.59
N THR A 265 36.70 20.53 -7.93
CA THR A 265 36.89 20.51 -6.48
C THR A 265 35.62 20.90 -5.72
N THR A 266 34.85 21.85 -6.23
CA THR A 266 33.55 22.24 -5.67
C THR A 266 32.50 21.13 -5.83
N ALA A 267 32.43 20.48 -6.99
CA ALA A 267 31.54 19.33 -7.19
C ALA A 267 31.87 18.13 -6.27
N GLY A 268 33.16 17.82 -6.09
CA GLY A 268 33.62 16.77 -5.17
C GLY A 268 33.29 17.06 -3.70
N ALA A 269 33.48 18.31 -3.25
CA ALA A 269 33.13 18.73 -1.90
C ALA A 269 31.61 18.64 -1.63
N LEU A 270 30.78 18.98 -2.62
CA LEU A 270 29.32 18.91 -2.50
C LEU A 270 28.82 17.48 -2.36
N LEU A 271 29.42 16.54 -3.11
CA LEU A 271 29.13 15.10 -3.01
C LEU A 271 29.52 14.52 -1.64
N ILE A 272 30.65 14.95 -1.08
CA ILE A 272 31.12 14.52 0.25
C ILE A 272 30.19 15.05 1.35
N ALA A 273 29.79 16.32 1.27
CA ALA A 273 28.84 16.92 2.22
C ALA A 273 27.47 16.22 2.20
N HIS A 274 26.99 15.85 1.01
CA HIS A 274 25.72 15.15 0.86
C HIS A 274 25.77 13.71 1.41
N GLY A 275 26.89 12.99 1.22
CA GLY A 275 27.12 11.67 1.80
C GLY A 275 27.25 11.69 3.34
N ALA A 276 27.85 12.73 3.89
CA ALA A 276 27.97 12.90 5.35
C ALA A 276 26.61 13.18 6.02
N LEU A 277 25.74 13.97 5.39
CA LEU A 277 24.39 14.22 5.90
C LEU A 277 23.51 12.97 5.92
N GLY A 278 23.65 12.09 4.91
CA GLY A 278 22.93 10.81 4.87
C GLY A 278 23.37 9.82 5.96
N THR A 279 24.64 9.84 6.36
CA THR A 279 25.18 8.94 7.41
C THR A 279 24.84 9.42 8.82
N ALA A 280 24.83 10.74 9.05
CA ALA A 280 24.47 11.31 10.35
C ALA A 280 22.98 11.09 10.70
N HIS A 281 22.09 11.12 9.71
CA HIS A 281 20.66 10.85 9.91
C HIS A 281 20.37 9.38 10.24
N GLY A 282 21.22 8.46 9.78
CA GLY A 282 21.13 7.04 10.10
C GLY A 282 21.65 6.67 11.49
N LEU A 283 22.42 7.55 12.13
CA LEU A 283 22.98 7.33 13.48
C LEU A 283 22.13 7.94 14.60
N THR A 284 21.27 8.92 14.28
CA THR A 284 20.42 9.60 15.28
C THR A 284 19.14 8.83 15.61
N LYS A 285 18.81 7.76 14.88
CA LYS A 285 17.77 6.80 15.26
C LYS A 285 18.40 5.52 15.82
N ARG A 286 18.70 5.54 17.12
CA ARG A 286 18.31 4.51 18.13
C ARG A 286 19.08 4.69 19.43
N PRO A 287 18.58 4.12 20.54
CA PRO A 287 17.27 3.49 20.75
C PRO A 287 16.21 4.46 21.28
#